data_AF-A0A9Q1IB93-F1
#
_entry.id   AF-A0A9Q1IB93-F1
#
_cell.length_a   1.000
_cell.length_b   1.000
_cell.length_c   1.000
_cell.angle_alpha   90.00
_cell.angle_beta   90.00
_cell.angle_gamma   90.00
#
_symmetry.space_group_name_H-M   'P 1'
#
loop_
_entity.id
_entity.type
_entity.pdbx_description
1 polymer ?
#
loop_
_entity_poly.entity_id
_entity_poly.type
_entity_poly.pdbx_seq_one_letter_code
_entity_poly.pdbx_strand_id
1 'polypeptide(L)'
;SVSIHQTKSAGFLSRKWRLAHQSPAKSQRSLLLLTLPLFPDNIKLLGVTFQSDGEGRLSWEGTLRHVQAKLLSWSERPLSQTGKILVLKAIVLPIFLYLGRVFPPDKATSKIITRMAFRFVWGSTMEKLKRATLLKEERNGGRGVHIVVNILVQGLATLVQNTRKVEKASGPFARYYATPFLRTMGLCVLNLTIPYCWDPPYVYRALRDFAFGAGFPRAGLTSCSYKIIMAHLRSKETMTLPRGSTTLDPSIIWANVLNKCLSNKQKDIAWMSAHMCLPTR
;
A
#
# COMPACT_ATOMS: atom_id res chain seq x y z
N SER A 1 -18.76 -51.50 60.63
CA SER A 1 -19.76 -50.40 60.57
C SER A 1 -18.99 -49.12 60.36
N VAL A 2 -19.14 -48.28 59.33
CA VAL A 2 -20.10 -48.09 58.24
C VAL A 2 -19.34 -47.39 57.11
N SER A 3 -19.70 -47.71 55.87
CA SER A 3 -19.19 -47.16 54.60
C SER A 3 -19.35 -45.64 54.47
N ILE A 4 -18.38 -44.97 53.82
CA ILE A 4 -18.55 -43.64 53.24
C ILE A 4 -18.38 -43.74 51.73
N HIS A 5 -19.43 -43.34 51.01
CA HIS A 5 -19.55 -43.29 49.56
C HIS A 5 -18.46 -42.43 48.90
N GLN A 6 -17.70 -43.01 47.97
CA GLN A 6 -16.96 -42.27 46.94
C GLN A 6 -17.83 -42.15 45.68
N THR A 7 -18.26 -40.94 45.33
CA THR A 7 -18.90 -40.64 44.05
C THR A 7 -17.86 -40.20 43.02
N LYS A 8 -17.77 -40.98 41.94
CA LYS A 8 -17.00 -40.75 40.72
C LYS A 8 -17.47 -39.51 39.97
N SER A 9 -16.59 -38.56 39.68
CA SER A 9 -16.77 -37.59 38.57
C SER A 9 -15.45 -36.96 38.11
N ALA A 10 -14.39 -37.76 37.96
CA ALA A 10 -13.15 -37.36 37.31
C ALA A 10 -12.97 -38.15 36.00
N GLY A 11 -13.66 -37.74 34.93
CA GLY A 11 -13.59 -38.48 33.66
C GLY A 11 -14.09 -37.77 32.40
N PHE A 12 -14.64 -36.55 32.47
CA PHE A 12 -15.32 -35.95 31.32
C PHE A 12 -14.55 -34.84 30.60
N LEU A 13 -13.44 -34.33 31.16
CA LEU A 13 -12.75 -33.15 30.61
C LEU A 13 -11.44 -33.44 29.86
N SER A 14 -10.90 -34.66 29.87
CA SER A 14 -9.61 -34.95 29.20
C SER A 14 -9.71 -35.48 27.76
N ARG A 15 -10.92 -35.85 27.29
CA ARG A 15 -11.11 -36.36 25.90
C ARG A 15 -11.37 -35.26 24.87
N LYS A 16 -11.91 -34.10 25.25
CA LYS A 16 -12.25 -33.02 24.30
C LYS A 16 -11.03 -32.24 23.79
N TRP A 17 -9.92 -32.25 24.52
CA TRP A 17 -8.71 -31.49 24.15
C TRP A 17 -7.73 -32.25 23.23
N ARG A 18 -7.88 -33.57 23.08
CA ARG A 18 -6.95 -34.39 22.28
C ARG A 18 -7.33 -34.52 20.79
N LEU A 19 -8.53 -34.05 20.40
CA LEU A 19 -9.01 -34.10 19.01
C LEU A 19 -8.80 -32.79 18.23
N ALA A 20 -8.28 -31.73 18.86
CA ALA A 20 -8.08 -30.42 18.23
C ALA A 20 -6.71 -30.24 17.53
N HIS A 21 -5.84 -31.25 17.54
CA HIS A 21 -4.47 -31.18 16.99
C HIS A 21 -4.12 -32.26 15.97
N GLN A 22 -5.11 -32.81 15.26
CA GLN A 22 -4.84 -33.57 14.04
C GLN A 22 -5.26 -32.74 12.81
N SER A 23 -4.28 -32.57 11.93
CA SER A 23 -4.22 -31.85 10.64
C SER A 23 -5.56 -31.72 9.85
N PRO A 24 -5.84 -30.58 9.17
CA PRO A 24 -7.07 -30.41 8.42
C PRO A 24 -6.94 -31.06 7.03
N ALA A 25 -7.21 -32.36 6.94
CA ALA A 25 -7.49 -33.03 5.68
C ALA A 25 -9.01 -33.10 5.46
N LYS A 26 -9.49 -32.31 4.50
CA LYS A 26 -10.68 -32.56 3.65
C LYS A 26 -11.91 -33.16 4.37
N SER A 27 -12.78 -32.30 4.90
CA SER A 27 -14.18 -32.64 5.14
C SER A 27 -15.08 -31.60 4.47
N GLN A 28 -15.32 -31.82 3.17
CA GLN A 28 -16.54 -31.35 2.52
C GLN A 28 -17.75 -32.01 3.18
N ARG A 29 -18.87 -31.27 3.20
CA ARG A 29 -20.20 -31.61 3.74
C ARG A 29 -20.31 -31.26 5.23
N SER A 30 -21.23 -30.44 5.70
CA SER A 30 -22.49 -29.98 5.13
C SER A 30 -22.97 -28.79 5.96
N LEU A 31 -22.67 -27.58 5.50
CA LEU A 31 -23.49 -26.43 5.84
C LEU A 31 -24.47 -26.30 4.69
N LEU A 32 -25.75 -26.55 4.96
CA LEU A 32 -26.85 -26.09 4.13
C LEU A 32 -26.85 -24.56 4.17
N LEU A 33 -25.85 -23.97 3.51
CA LEU A 33 -25.86 -22.58 3.09
C LEU A 33 -27.08 -22.45 2.20
N LEU A 34 -27.98 -21.55 2.58
CA LEU A 34 -28.94 -20.94 1.68
C LEU A 34 -28.26 -20.72 0.32
N THR A 35 -28.55 -21.59 -0.64
CA THR A 35 -28.18 -21.41 -2.04
C THR A 35 -29.09 -20.33 -2.60
N LEU A 36 -28.96 -19.12 -2.08
CA LEU A 36 -29.15 -17.95 -2.91
C LEU A 36 -28.21 -18.16 -4.11
N PRO A 37 -28.65 -17.93 -5.36
CA PRO A 37 -27.73 -17.91 -6.49
C PRO A 37 -26.75 -16.76 -6.24
N LEU A 38 -25.66 -17.07 -5.53
CA LEU A 38 -24.76 -16.12 -4.92
C LEU A 38 -23.84 -15.58 -6.00
N PHE A 39 -24.42 -14.66 -6.78
CA PHE A 39 -23.74 -13.73 -7.67
C PHE A 39 -22.93 -14.38 -8.82
N PRO A 40 -22.85 -13.73 -9.99
CA PRO A 40 -21.92 -14.18 -11.02
C PRO A 40 -20.48 -14.17 -10.46
N ASP A 41 -19.64 -15.11 -10.88
CA ASP A 41 -18.24 -15.25 -10.42
C ASP A 41 -17.45 -13.93 -10.49
N ASN A 42 -17.85 -13.05 -11.39
CA ASN A 42 -17.33 -11.70 -11.53
C ASN A 42 -18.47 -10.68 -11.69
N ILE A 43 -18.46 -9.63 -10.86
CA ILE A 43 -19.36 -8.46 -11.01
C ILE A 43 -18.52 -7.25 -11.41
N LYS A 44 -18.94 -6.54 -12.46
CA LYS A 44 -18.30 -5.27 -12.86
C LYS A 44 -19.11 -4.09 -12.34
N LEU A 45 -18.49 -3.25 -11.50
CA LEU A 45 -19.09 -2.05 -10.93
C LEU A 45 -18.15 -0.87 -11.16
N LEU A 46 -18.65 0.20 -11.79
CA LEU A 46 -17.88 1.42 -12.08
C LEU A 46 -16.54 1.17 -12.81
N GLY A 47 -16.45 0.10 -13.60
CA GLY A 47 -15.22 -0.27 -14.31
C GLY A 47 -14.25 -1.14 -13.51
N VAL A 48 -14.55 -1.45 -12.25
CA VAL A 48 -13.79 -2.38 -11.40
C VAL A 48 -14.48 -3.73 -11.38
N THR A 49 -13.73 -4.81 -11.60
CA THR A 49 -14.22 -6.19 -11.52
C THR A 49 -13.98 -6.76 -10.12
N PHE A 50 -15.07 -7.16 -9.46
CA PHE A 50 -15.10 -7.82 -8.17
C PHE A 50 -15.26 -9.32 -8.39
N GLN A 51 -14.35 -10.10 -7.81
CA GLN A 51 -14.36 -11.55 -7.91
C GLN A 51 -14.60 -12.16 -6.53
N SER A 52 -14.94 -13.45 -6.49
CA SER A 52 -15.15 -14.18 -5.22
C SER A 52 -13.91 -14.21 -4.31
N ASP A 53 -12.70 -13.98 -4.84
CA ASP A 53 -11.46 -13.94 -4.05
C ASP A 53 -11.29 -12.66 -3.22
N GLY A 54 -11.99 -11.58 -3.58
CA GLY A 54 -11.92 -10.28 -2.90
C GLY A 54 -10.57 -9.54 -3.04
N GLU A 55 -9.65 -10.01 -3.88
CA GLU A 55 -8.29 -9.44 -4.02
C GLU A 55 -8.15 -8.53 -5.26
N GLY A 56 -9.12 -8.56 -6.17
CA GLY A 56 -9.17 -7.65 -7.32
C GLY A 56 -8.08 -7.92 -8.35
N ARG A 57 -7.59 -9.17 -8.45
CA ARG A 57 -6.49 -9.56 -9.34
C ARG A 57 -6.76 -9.26 -10.80
N LEU A 58 -7.94 -9.63 -11.32
CA LEU A 58 -8.31 -9.31 -12.71
C LEU A 58 -8.33 -7.79 -12.98
N SER A 59 -8.81 -7.00 -12.01
CA SER A 59 -8.82 -5.53 -12.12
C SER A 59 -7.41 -4.97 -12.21
N TRP A 60 -6.49 -5.49 -11.39
CA TRP A 60 -5.07 -5.11 -11.44
C TRP A 60 -4.41 -5.55 -12.73
N GLU A 61 -4.61 -6.78 -13.20
CA GLU A 61 -4.04 -7.27 -14.46
C GLU A 61 -4.50 -6.42 -15.67
N GLY A 62 -5.79 -6.11 -15.76
CA GLY A 62 -6.33 -5.23 -16.79
C GLY A 62 -5.74 -3.82 -16.73
N THR A 63 -5.64 -3.25 -15.53
CA THR A 63 -5.08 -1.90 -15.31
C THR A 63 -3.58 -1.85 -15.63
N LEU A 64 -2.82 -2.89 -15.26
CA LEU A 64 -1.40 -2.99 -15.56
C LEU A 64 -1.15 -3.06 -17.07
N ARG A 65 -1.91 -3.87 -17.80
CA ARG A 65 -1.82 -3.92 -19.28
C ARG A 65 -2.14 -2.56 -19.91
N HIS A 66 -3.18 -1.90 -19.43
CA HIS A 66 -3.56 -0.57 -19.90
C HIS A 66 -2.47 0.48 -19.66
N VAL A 67 -1.91 0.52 -18.44
CA VAL A 67 -0.80 1.43 -18.09
C VAL A 67 0.45 1.09 -18.89
N GLN A 68 0.73 -0.19 -19.12
CA GLN A 68 1.88 -0.62 -19.92
C GLN A 68 1.78 -0.09 -21.36
N ALA A 69 0.63 -0.24 -22.01
CA ALA A 69 0.41 0.29 -23.36
C ALA A 69 0.59 1.82 -23.41
N LYS A 70 0.05 2.55 -22.42
CA LYS A 70 0.25 4.00 -22.30
C LYS A 70 1.73 4.37 -22.15
N LEU A 71 2.46 3.68 -21.26
CA LEU A 71 3.88 3.95 -21.04
C LEU A 71 4.73 3.69 -22.29
N LEU A 72 4.40 2.66 -23.07
CA LEU A 72 5.05 2.39 -24.35
C LEU A 72 4.83 3.54 -25.33
N SER A 73 3.58 4.00 -25.51
CA SER A 73 3.29 5.15 -26.37
C SER A 73 4.01 6.44 -25.94
N TRP A 74 4.15 6.69 -24.64
CA TRP A 74 4.93 7.83 -24.16
C TRP A 74 6.45 7.65 -24.29
N SER A 75 6.93 6.39 -24.32
CA SER A 75 8.35 6.09 -24.43
C SER A 75 8.93 6.35 -25.82
N GLU A 76 8.09 6.37 -26.85
CA GLU A 76 8.47 6.71 -28.24
C GLU A 76 8.85 8.19 -28.38
N ARG A 77 8.39 9.05 -27.46
CA ARG A 77 8.65 10.49 -27.50
C ARG A 77 9.99 10.82 -26.83
N PRO A 78 10.78 11.77 -27.36
CA PRO A 78 12.03 12.19 -26.76
C PRO A 78 11.78 13.05 -25.50
N LEU A 79 11.49 12.39 -24.38
CA LEU A 79 11.24 13.01 -23.09
C LEU A 79 12.51 13.11 -22.24
N SER A 80 12.69 14.25 -21.58
CA SER A 80 13.68 14.37 -20.50
C SER A 80 13.30 13.47 -19.31
N GLN A 81 14.25 13.20 -18.41
CA GLN A 81 13.98 12.38 -17.23
C GLN A 81 12.92 13.02 -16.33
N THR A 82 13.00 14.35 -16.13
CA THR A 82 11.94 15.12 -15.46
C THR A 82 10.58 14.98 -16.17
N GLY A 83 10.56 15.03 -17.51
CA GLY A 83 9.33 14.81 -18.29
C GLY A 83 8.72 13.43 -18.09
N LYS A 84 9.55 12.37 -18.05
CA LYS A 84 9.08 11.00 -17.76
C LYS A 84 8.50 10.89 -16.36
N ILE A 85 9.14 11.51 -15.37
CA ILE A 85 8.62 11.54 -13.99
C ILE A 85 7.26 12.26 -13.94
N LEU A 86 7.11 13.36 -14.69
CA LEU A 86 5.84 14.08 -14.80
C LEU A 86 4.74 13.17 -15.39
N VAL A 87 5.03 12.42 -16.45
CA VAL A 87 4.09 11.44 -17.04
C VAL A 87 3.65 10.41 -15.99
N LEU A 88 4.58 9.87 -15.19
CA LEU A 88 4.22 8.94 -14.12
C LEU A 88 3.32 9.57 -13.06
N LYS A 89 3.61 10.81 -12.63
CA LYS A 89 2.83 11.51 -11.60
C LYS A 89 1.46 11.97 -12.11
N ALA A 90 1.37 12.43 -13.35
CA ALA A 90 0.17 13.07 -13.90
C ALA A 90 -0.78 12.08 -14.60
N ILE A 91 -0.26 11.01 -15.20
CA ILE A 91 -1.06 10.08 -16.01
C ILE A 91 -1.20 8.73 -15.32
N VAL A 92 -0.08 8.14 -14.89
CA VAL A 92 -0.08 6.78 -14.35
C VAL A 92 -0.60 6.72 -12.92
N LEU A 93 -0.15 7.64 -12.07
CA LEU A 93 -0.54 7.66 -10.66
C LEU A 93 -2.07 7.78 -10.47
N PRO A 94 -2.81 8.68 -11.15
CA PRO A 94 -4.27 8.75 -10.98
C PRO A 94 -5.01 7.46 -11.33
N ILE A 95 -4.58 6.75 -12.37
CA ILE A 95 -5.17 5.45 -12.76
C ILE A 95 -5.01 4.44 -11.62
N PHE A 96 -3.80 4.34 -11.04
CA PHE A 96 -3.56 3.44 -9.92
C PHE A 96 -4.19 3.91 -8.62
N LEU A 97 -4.31 5.22 -8.38
CA LEU A 97 -5.01 5.75 -7.19
C LEU A 97 -6.49 5.38 -7.22
N TYR A 98 -7.12 5.40 -8.39
CA TYR A 98 -8.51 5.01 -8.56
C TYR A 98 -8.74 3.56 -8.13
N LEU A 99 -7.98 2.63 -8.72
CA LEU A 99 -8.09 1.20 -8.37
C LEU A 99 -7.63 0.92 -6.94
N GLY A 100 -6.51 1.54 -6.55
CA GLY A 100 -5.88 1.38 -5.25
C GLY A 100 -6.73 1.83 -4.06
N ARG A 101 -7.73 2.68 -4.30
CA ARG A 101 -8.74 3.06 -3.30
C ARG A 101 -9.67 1.91 -2.95
N VAL A 102 -9.93 1.00 -3.89
CA VAL A 102 -10.79 -0.18 -3.70
C VAL A 102 -9.95 -1.38 -3.27
N PHE A 103 -8.90 -1.68 -4.03
CA PHE A 103 -8.01 -2.80 -3.79
C PHE A 103 -6.57 -2.29 -3.67
N PRO A 104 -5.96 -2.26 -2.47
CA PRO A 104 -4.56 -1.90 -2.33
C PRO A 104 -3.72 -2.97 -3.05
N PRO A 105 -2.64 -2.59 -3.74
CA PRO A 105 -1.82 -3.53 -4.48
C PRO A 105 -1.12 -4.49 -3.53
N ASP A 106 -1.13 -5.77 -3.88
CA ASP A 106 -0.37 -6.78 -3.15
C ASP A 106 1.14 -6.63 -3.36
N LYS A 107 1.93 -7.45 -2.66
CA LYS A 107 3.40 -7.38 -2.75
C LYS A 107 3.90 -7.71 -4.16
N ALA A 108 3.26 -8.63 -4.88
CA ALA A 108 3.64 -8.96 -6.25
C ALA A 108 3.29 -7.82 -7.21
N THR A 109 2.06 -7.31 -7.15
CA THR A 109 1.62 -6.17 -7.97
C THR A 109 2.45 -4.92 -7.69
N SER A 110 2.77 -4.63 -6.43
CA SER A 110 3.64 -3.53 -6.03
C SER A 110 5.02 -3.62 -6.68
N LYS A 111 5.60 -4.83 -6.79
CA LYS A 111 6.88 -5.06 -7.48
C LYS A 111 6.76 -4.81 -8.98
N ILE A 112 5.66 -5.24 -9.60
CA ILE A 112 5.39 -5.04 -11.03
C ILE A 112 5.25 -3.55 -11.35
N ILE A 113 4.40 -2.82 -10.60
CA ILE A 113 4.22 -1.37 -10.74
C ILE A 113 5.56 -0.65 -10.63
N THR A 114 6.34 -0.98 -9.59
CA THR A 114 7.66 -0.38 -9.38
C THR A 114 8.57 -0.67 -10.57
N ARG A 115 8.66 -1.92 -11.03
CA ARG A 115 9.50 -2.30 -12.17
C ARG A 115 9.11 -1.56 -13.45
N MET A 116 7.81 -1.44 -13.74
CA MET A 116 7.30 -0.72 -14.91
C MET A 116 7.69 0.77 -14.86
N ALA A 117 7.49 1.42 -13.71
CA ALA A 117 7.85 2.83 -13.53
C ALA A 117 9.35 3.06 -13.73
N PHE A 118 10.21 2.22 -13.14
CA PHE A 118 11.66 2.34 -13.25
C PHE A 118 12.16 2.07 -14.68
N ARG A 119 11.63 1.04 -15.34
CA ARG A 119 11.95 0.75 -16.76
C ARG A 119 11.59 1.92 -17.66
N PHE A 120 10.44 2.56 -17.41
CA PHE A 120 10.02 3.74 -18.17
C PHE A 120 10.96 4.94 -17.95
N VAL A 121 11.29 5.26 -16.70
CA VAL A 121 12.19 6.38 -16.35
C VAL A 121 13.54 6.22 -17.05
N TRP A 122 14.16 5.04 -16.91
CA TRP A 122 15.50 4.79 -17.48
C TRP A 122 15.49 4.48 -18.97
N GLY A 123 14.36 4.05 -19.54
CA GLY A 123 14.26 3.61 -20.93
C GLY A 123 15.00 2.30 -21.22
N SER A 124 15.52 1.62 -20.19
CA SER A 124 16.24 0.36 -20.29
C SER A 124 15.99 -0.51 -19.07
N THR A 125 16.45 -1.76 -19.12
CA THR A 125 16.43 -2.69 -17.98
C THR A 125 17.52 -2.38 -16.96
N MET A 126 18.54 -1.60 -17.34
CA MET A 126 19.67 -1.26 -16.48
C MET A 126 19.32 -0.05 -15.61
N GLU A 127 19.23 -0.27 -14.29
CA GLU A 127 18.99 0.77 -13.31
C GLU A 127 20.31 1.42 -12.89
N LYS A 128 20.53 2.68 -13.27
CA LYS A 128 21.75 3.42 -12.93
C LYS A 128 21.83 3.85 -11.46
N LEU A 129 20.70 3.82 -10.76
CA LEU A 129 20.56 4.30 -9.39
C LEU A 129 19.77 3.29 -8.56
N LYS A 130 20.10 3.18 -7.27
CA LYS A 130 19.32 2.41 -6.31
C LYS A 130 17.88 2.94 -6.25
N ARG A 131 16.89 2.03 -6.27
CA ARG A 131 15.47 2.40 -6.23
C ARG A 131 15.10 3.24 -5.02
N ALA A 132 15.62 2.90 -3.85
CA ALA A 132 15.38 3.66 -2.61
C ALA A 132 15.80 5.13 -2.73
N THR A 133 16.86 5.43 -3.48
CA THR A 133 17.35 6.79 -3.71
C THR A 133 16.44 7.56 -4.66
N LEU A 134 15.98 6.93 -5.76
CA LEU A 134 15.10 7.60 -6.74
C LEU A 134 13.73 7.91 -6.15
N LEU A 135 13.25 7.04 -5.25
CA LEU A 135 11.95 7.18 -4.62
C LEU A 135 11.86 8.50 -3.84
N LYS A 136 12.87 8.84 -3.02
CA LYS A 136 12.94 10.01 -2.13
C LYS A 136 12.47 11.32 -2.77
N GLU A 137 12.11 12.28 -1.93
CA GLU A 137 11.78 13.63 -2.41
C GLU A 137 12.97 14.30 -3.12
N GLU A 138 12.66 15.22 -4.04
CA GLU A 138 13.64 15.97 -4.83
C GLU A 138 14.63 16.73 -3.94
N ARG A 139 14.15 17.32 -2.83
CA ARG A 139 14.98 18.01 -1.83
C ARG A 139 15.97 17.07 -1.13
N ASN A 140 15.63 15.80 -1.04
CA ASN A 140 16.44 14.76 -0.42
C ASN A 140 17.32 14.01 -1.45
N GLY A 141 17.41 14.52 -2.68
CA GLY A 141 18.19 13.97 -3.78
C GLY A 141 17.51 12.89 -4.62
N GLY A 142 16.24 12.58 -4.35
CA GLY A 142 15.46 11.68 -5.18
C GLY A 142 14.66 12.39 -6.28
N ARG A 143 13.58 11.76 -6.76
CA ARG A 143 12.66 12.30 -7.77
C ARG A 143 11.18 12.14 -7.42
N GLY A 144 10.88 11.61 -6.23
CA GLY A 144 9.53 11.54 -5.68
C GLY A 144 8.61 10.55 -6.41
N VAL A 145 9.14 9.47 -7.00
CA VAL A 145 8.35 8.51 -7.80
C VAL A 145 7.70 7.45 -6.89
N HIS A 146 6.97 7.88 -5.87
CA HIS A 146 6.39 6.99 -4.86
C HIS A 146 5.00 6.45 -5.23
N ILE A 147 4.85 5.76 -6.37
CA ILE A 147 3.53 5.35 -6.86
C ILE A 147 2.78 4.46 -5.84
N VAL A 148 3.41 3.37 -5.39
CA VAL A 148 2.80 2.41 -4.45
C VAL A 148 2.51 3.06 -3.10
N VAL A 149 3.45 3.84 -2.55
CA VAL A 149 3.26 4.53 -1.26
C VAL A 149 2.10 5.53 -1.35
N ASN A 150 1.99 6.29 -2.45
CA ASN A 150 0.89 7.22 -2.65
C ASN A 150 -0.47 6.51 -2.64
N ILE A 151 -0.56 5.33 -3.26
CA ILE A 151 -1.77 4.49 -3.23
C ILE A 151 -2.13 4.10 -1.79
N LEU A 152 -1.16 3.54 -1.04
CA LEU A 152 -1.39 3.08 0.32
C LEU A 152 -1.74 4.23 1.28
N VAL A 153 -1.08 5.38 1.13
CA VAL A 153 -1.37 6.59 1.92
C VAL A 153 -2.75 7.13 1.62
N GLN A 154 -3.15 7.17 0.35
CA GLN A 154 -4.50 7.60 -0.03
C GLN A 154 -5.57 6.61 0.48
N GLY A 155 -5.30 5.31 0.41
CA GLY A 155 -6.17 4.27 0.95
C GLY A 155 -6.35 4.42 2.47
N LEU A 156 -5.25 4.60 3.20
CA LEU A 156 -5.25 4.82 4.64
C LEU A 156 -6.00 6.10 5.04
N ALA A 157 -5.76 7.22 4.34
CA ALA A 157 -6.48 8.47 4.56
C ALA A 157 -8.00 8.30 4.34
N THR A 158 -8.38 7.62 3.26
CA THR A 158 -9.79 7.37 2.93
C THR A 158 -10.46 6.49 3.99
N LEU A 159 -9.76 5.45 4.47
CA LEU A 159 -10.22 4.56 5.52
C LEU A 159 -10.54 5.34 6.80
N VAL A 160 -9.58 6.14 7.29
CA VAL A 160 -9.73 6.93 8.52
C VAL A 160 -10.81 8.01 8.37
N GLN A 161 -11.00 8.58 7.18
CA GLN A 161 -12.08 9.54 6.93
C GLN A 161 -13.46 8.86 6.91
N ASN A 162 -13.56 7.66 6.33
CA ASN A 162 -14.82 6.93 6.28
C ASN A 162 -15.27 6.49 7.68
N THR A 163 -14.35 6.08 8.55
CA THR A 163 -14.69 5.70 9.94
C THR A 163 -15.17 6.87 10.80
N ARG A 164 -15.00 8.12 10.35
CA ARG A 164 -15.56 9.31 11.03
C ARG A 164 -16.98 9.64 10.59
N LYS A 165 -17.35 9.29 9.36
CA LYS A 165 -18.65 9.64 8.76
C LYS A 165 -19.75 8.69 9.21
N VAL A 166 -20.18 8.80 10.47
CA VAL A 166 -21.18 7.91 11.08
C VAL A 166 -22.54 8.01 10.38
N GLU A 167 -22.87 9.20 9.89
CA GLU A 167 -24.15 9.51 9.23
C GLU A 167 -24.36 8.72 7.93
N LYS A 168 -23.28 8.33 7.25
CA LYS A 168 -23.36 7.58 5.99
C LYS A 168 -23.25 6.10 6.27
N ALA A 169 -24.02 5.27 5.57
CA ALA A 169 -23.95 3.80 5.70
C ALA A 169 -22.51 3.25 5.59
N SER A 170 -21.65 3.89 4.78
CA SER A 170 -20.23 3.54 4.64
C SER A 170 -19.43 3.60 5.95
N GLY A 171 -19.82 4.46 6.90
CA GLY A 171 -19.09 4.68 8.15
C GLY A 171 -19.20 3.51 9.10
N PRO A 172 -20.41 3.07 9.49
CA PRO A 172 -20.61 1.86 10.27
C PRO A 172 -19.98 0.62 9.64
N PHE A 173 -20.09 0.42 8.32
CA PHE A 173 -19.41 -0.69 7.64
C PHE A 173 -17.88 -0.58 7.72
N ALA A 174 -17.33 0.61 7.45
CA ALA A 174 -15.89 0.83 7.58
C ALA A 174 -15.41 0.58 9.02
N ARG A 175 -16.20 0.98 10.03
CA ARG A 175 -15.90 0.67 11.43
C ARG A 175 -15.96 -0.83 11.68
N TYR A 176 -17.00 -1.52 11.26
CA TYR A 176 -17.15 -2.97 11.46
C TYR A 176 -15.92 -3.75 10.98
N TYR A 177 -15.46 -3.48 9.75
CA TYR A 177 -14.29 -4.16 9.18
C TYR A 177 -12.95 -3.61 9.71
N ALA A 178 -12.82 -2.30 9.94
CA ALA A 178 -11.56 -1.70 10.38
C ALA A 178 -11.35 -1.74 11.90
N THR A 179 -12.32 -2.18 12.69
CA THR A 179 -12.25 -2.15 14.16
C THR A 179 -10.98 -2.80 14.71
N PRO A 180 -10.55 -4.01 14.28
CA PRO A 180 -9.29 -4.58 14.75
C PRO A 180 -8.10 -3.65 14.50
N PHE A 181 -8.02 -3.07 13.28
CA PHE A 181 -6.99 -2.10 12.91
C PHE A 181 -7.05 -0.84 13.78
N LEU A 182 -8.23 -0.24 13.96
CA LEU A 182 -8.42 0.97 14.76
C LEU A 182 -8.04 0.75 16.23
N ARG A 183 -8.36 -0.42 16.79
CA ARG A 183 -7.99 -0.79 18.15
C ARG A 183 -6.47 -0.93 18.30
N THR A 184 -5.79 -1.62 17.38
CA THR A 184 -4.33 -1.74 17.43
C THR A 184 -3.63 -0.38 17.27
N MET A 185 -4.22 0.53 16.49
CA MET A 185 -3.76 1.90 16.32
C MET A 185 -4.22 2.85 17.42
N GLY A 186 -4.89 2.39 18.49
CA GLY A 186 -5.37 3.22 19.60
C GLY A 186 -6.40 4.29 19.22
N LEU A 187 -7.04 4.16 18.05
CA LEU A 187 -8.03 5.11 17.52
C LEU A 187 -9.47 4.80 17.96
N CYS A 188 -9.70 3.67 18.61
CA CYS A 188 -11.01 3.25 19.10
C CYS A 188 -10.87 2.60 20.48
N VAL A 189 -11.75 2.98 21.40
CA VAL A 189 -11.88 2.31 22.71
C VAL A 189 -12.47 0.92 22.50
N LEU A 190 -12.02 -0.05 23.29
CA LEU A 190 -12.60 -1.39 23.30
C LEU A 190 -14.05 -1.30 23.77
N ASN A 191 -14.98 -1.51 22.84
CA ASN A 191 -16.39 -1.63 23.15
C ASN A 191 -16.88 -3.00 22.65
N LEU A 192 -17.32 -3.84 23.58
CA LEU A 192 -17.82 -5.19 23.30
C LEU A 192 -19.30 -5.20 22.86
N THR A 193 -20.00 -4.07 22.98
CA THR A 193 -21.39 -3.93 22.52
C THR A 193 -21.50 -3.73 21.01
N ILE A 194 -20.39 -3.40 20.34
CA ILE A 194 -20.36 -3.13 18.90
C ILE A 194 -19.82 -4.38 18.20
N PRO A 195 -20.56 -4.97 17.25
CA PRO A 195 -20.07 -6.10 16.48
C PRO A 195 -18.86 -5.66 15.65
N TYR A 196 -17.90 -6.57 15.51
CA TYR A 196 -16.71 -6.32 14.70
C TYR A 196 -16.34 -7.55 13.88
N CYS A 197 -15.66 -7.31 12.76
CA CYS A 197 -15.15 -8.39 11.90
C CYS A 197 -13.89 -9.01 12.52
N TRP A 198 -13.95 -10.30 12.85
CA TRP A 198 -12.79 -11.02 13.39
C TRP A 198 -11.68 -11.20 12.35
N ASP A 199 -12.04 -11.56 11.12
CA ASP A 199 -11.10 -11.63 10.00
C ASP A 199 -11.43 -10.56 8.96
N PRO A 200 -10.77 -9.39 9.01
CA PRO A 200 -11.08 -8.31 8.09
C PRO A 200 -10.54 -8.62 6.68
N PRO A 201 -11.21 -8.13 5.62
CA PRO A 201 -10.77 -8.30 4.24
C PRO A 201 -9.32 -7.85 4.02
N TYR A 202 -8.68 -8.41 2.99
CA TYR A 202 -7.28 -8.12 2.62
C TYR A 202 -6.94 -6.62 2.64
N VAL A 203 -7.84 -5.79 2.12
CA VAL A 203 -7.70 -4.32 2.07
C VAL A 203 -7.29 -3.71 3.41
N TYR A 204 -8.01 -4.06 4.48
CA TYR A 204 -7.79 -3.49 5.81
C TYR A 204 -6.51 -4.04 6.45
N ARG A 205 -6.18 -5.32 6.20
CA ARG A 205 -4.93 -5.94 6.65
C ARG A 205 -3.72 -5.30 5.97
N ALA A 206 -3.77 -5.09 4.66
CA ALA A 206 -2.69 -4.44 3.90
C ALA A 206 -2.43 -3.00 4.37
N LEU A 207 -3.50 -2.21 4.60
CA LEU A 207 -3.38 -0.85 5.11
C LEU A 207 -2.85 -0.80 6.55
N ARG A 208 -3.27 -1.76 7.39
CA ARG A 208 -2.72 -1.95 8.73
C ARG A 208 -1.22 -2.22 8.71
N ASP A 209 -0.81 -3.22 7.92
CA ASP A 209 0.58 -3.64 7.86
C ASP A 209 1.46 -2.52 7.31
N PHE A 210 0.94 -1.74 6.34
CA PHE A 210 1.58 -0.52 5.87
C PHE A 210 1.72 0.54 6.98
N ALA A 211 0.65 0.82 7.74
CA ALA A 211 0.67 1.81 8.81
C ALA A 211 1.68 1.44 9.93
N PHE A 212 1.77 0.15 10.27
CA PHE A 212 2.78 -0.33 11.24
C PHE A 212 4.19 -0.28 10.68
N GLY A 213 4.40 -0.74 9.44
CA GLY A 213 5.71 -0.67 8.78
C GLY A 213 6.23 0.77 8.61
N ALA A 214 5.31 1.72 8.43
CA ALA A 214 5.63 3.15 8.40
C ALA A 214 5.92 3.76 9.78
N GLY A 215 5.69 3.03 10.88
CA GLY A 215 5.91 3.48 12.25
C GLY A 215 5.05 4.69 12.61
N PHE A 216 3.74 4.63 12.32
CA PHE A 216 2.79 5.61 12.84
C PHE A 216 2.52 5.36 14.34
N PRO A 217 2.48 6.40 15.18
CA PRO A 217 2.18 6.21 16.60
C PRO A 217 0.73 5.77 16.81
N ARG A 218 0.48 5.06 17.92
CA ARG A 218 -0.84 4.54 18.36
C ARG A 218 -1.90 5.62 18.68
N ALA A 219 -1.66 6.87 18.33
CA ALA A 219 -2.64 7.97 18.42
C ALA A 219 -2.44 9.01 17.30
N GLY A 220 -1.46 8.81 16.40
CA GLY A 220 -1.05 9.83 15.42
C GLY A 220 -1.91 9.93 14.17
N LEU A 221 -2.90 9.05 14.01
CA LEU A 221 -3.80 9.02 12.84
C LEU A 221 -5.13 9.76 13.11
N THR A 222 -5.22 10.52 14.21
CA THR A 222 -6.41 11.29 14.59
C THR A 222 -6.63 12.54 13.72
N SER A 223 -5.66 12.95 12.89
CA SER A 223 -5.80 14.07 11.93
C SER A 223 -5.41 13.64 10.50
N CYS A 224 -5.95 12.53 9.98
CA CYS A 224 -5.48 11.94 8.72
C CYS A 224 -6.03 12.61 7.44
N SER A 225 -5.36 13.67 7.02
CA SER A 225 -5.29 14.05 5.60
C SER A 225 -4.11 13.33 4.93
N TYR A 226 -4.23 13.05 3.63
CA TYR A 226 -3.14 12.56 2.78
C TYR A 226 -1.83 13.35 3.03
N LYS A 227 -1.95 14.68 3.16
CA LYS A 227 -0.79 15.58 3.38
C LYS A 227 -0.04 15.28 4.67
N ILE A 228 -0.76 15.00 5.76
CA ILE A 228 -0.16 14.77 7.09
C ILE A 228 0.54 13.41 7.11
N ILE A 229 -0.09 12.38 6.54
CA ILE A 229 0.50 11.04 6.42
C ILE A 229 1.76 11.10 5.56
N MET A 230 1.71 11.78 4.42
CA MET A 230 2.89 11.97 3.56
C MET A 230 3.99 12.77 4.23
N ALA A 231 3.65 13.83 4.99
CA ALA A 231 4.64 14.64 5.70
C ALA A 231 5.40 13.80 6.74
N HIS A 232 4.71 12.95 7.49
CA HIS A 232 5.34 12.02 8.46
C HIS A 232 6.26 10.99 7.78
N LEU A 233 5.88 10.50 6.61
CA LEU A 233 6.75 9.59 5.85
C LEU A 233 8.00 10.31 5.35
N ARG A 234 7.84 11.54 4.86
CA ARG A 234 8.95 12.35 4.35
C ARG A 234 9.90 12.83 5.45
N SER A 235 9.41 13.10 6.65
CA SER A 235 10.26 13.52 7.77
C SER A 235 11.22 12.42 8.23
N LYS A 236 10.94 11.16 7.89
CA LYS A 236 11.84 10.02 8.16
C LYS A 236 12.87 9.79 7.05
N GLU A 237 12.74 10.48 5.91
CA GLU A 237 13.69 10.32 4.81
C GLU A 237 15.00 11.03 5.15
N THR A 238 16.10 10.28 5.10
CA THR A 238 17.43 10.87 5.18
C THR A 238 17.83 11.45 3.83
N MET A 239 18.44 12.63 3.83
CA MET A 239 18.98 13.24 2.62
C MET A 239 20.07 12.35 2.03
N THR A 240 20.08 12.16 0.71
CA THR A 240 21.15 11.42 0.05
C THR A 240 22.36 12.30 -0.08
N LEU A 241 23.50 11.84 0.42
CA LEU A 241 24.78 12.49 0.18
C LEU A 241 25.14 12.36 -1.31
N PRO A 242 25.43 13.47 -2.01
CA PRO A 242 26.03 13.44 -3.34
C PRO A 242 27.26 12.53 -3.33
N ARG A 243 27.44 11.75 -4.40
CA ARG A 243 28.58 10.85 -4.50
C ARG A 243 29.79 11.66 -4.97
N GLY A 244 30.79 11.82 -4.10
CA GLY A 244 32.01 12.56 -4.38
C GLY A 244 32.55 13.25 -3.12
N SER A 245 33.68 13.95 -3.26
CA SER A 245 34.22 14.79 -2.20
C SER A 245 33.57 16.17 -2.28
N THR A 246 32.71 16.50 -1.32
CA THR A 246 32.15 17.86 -1.20
C THR A 246 32.36 18.35 0.22
N THR A 247 33.13 19.44 0.34
CA THR A 247 33.26 20.28 1.54
C THR A 247 31.96 21.03 1.88
N LEU A 248 31.01 21.07 0.94
CA LEU A 248 29.74 21.80 1.04
C LEU A 248 28.62 20.94 1.64
N ASP A 249 27.72 21.60 2.37
CA ASP A 249 26.51 20.97 2.90
C ASP A 249 25.61 20.46 1.75
N PRO A 250 25.21 19.16 1.76
CA PRO A 250 24.38 18.61 0.71
C PRO A 250 23.03 19.29 0.51
N SER A 251 22.51 20.01 1.51
CA SER A 251 21.27 20.79 1.38
C SER A 251 21.38 21.86 0.29
N ILE A 252 22.52 22.54 0.22
CA ILE A 252 22.84 23.59 -0.75
C ILE A 252 22.99 22.97 -2.14
N ILE A 253 23.64 21.81 -2.23
CA ILE A 253 23.84 21.10 -3.49
C ILE A 253 22.49 20.74 -4.12
N TRP A 254 21.58 20.13 -3.35
CA TRP A 254 20.26 19.77 -3.87
C TRP A 254 19.40 21.00 -4.18
N ALA A 255 19.52 22.09 -3.41
CA ALA A 255 18.88 23.36 -3.74
C ALA A 255 19.34 23.92 -5.09
N ASN A 256 20.64 23.83 -5.38
CA ASN A 256 21.21 24.28 -6.65
C ASN A 256 20.79 23.39 -7.84
N VAL A 257 20.71 22.07 -7.65
CA VAL A 257 20.20 21.14 -8.67
C VAL A 257 18.74 21.46 -9.04
N LEU A 258 17.94 21.92 -8.07
CA LEU A 258 16.53 22.25 -8.25
C LEU A 258 16.29 23.72 -8.65
N ASN A 259 17.34 24.49 -8.90
CA ASN A 259 17.23 25.92 -9.19
C ASN A 259 16.25 26.18 -10.35
N LYS A 260 15.29 27.08 -10.12
CA LYS A 260 14.22 27.42 -11.07
C LYS A 260 14.75 28.00 -12.38
N CYS A 261 15.92 28.63 -12.36
CA CYS A 261 16.56 29.20 -13.56
C CYS A 261 17.06 28.13 -14.54
N LEU A 262 17.22 26.87 -14.10
CA LEU A 262 17.69 25.79 -14.94
C LEU A 262 16.56 25.17 -15.77
N SER A 263 16.85 24.87 -17.03
CA SER A 263 15.96 24.05 -17.87
C SER A 263 15.86 22.61 -17.34
N ASN A 264 14.79 21.89 -17.69
CA ASN A 264 14.59 20.51 -17.24
C ASN A 264 15.75 19.58 -17.64
N LYS A 265 16.34 19.78 -18.83
CA LYS A 265 17.50 19.00 -19.28
C LYS A 265 18.73 19.30 -18.42
N GLN A 266 18.98 20.57 -18.09
CA GLN A 266 20.10 20.95 -17.22
C GLN A 266 19.93 20.40 -15.80
N LYS A 267 18.70 20.45 -15.25
CA LYS A 267 18.38 19.82 -13.95
C LYS A 267 18.62 18.30 -13.99
N ASP A 268 18.24 17.65 -15.08
CA ASP A 268 18.46 16.22 -15.27
C ASP A 268 19.96 15.88 -15.27
N ILE A 269 20.77 16.63 -16.03
CA ILE A 269 22.23 16.46 -16.07
C ILE A 269 22.87 16.73 -14.70
N ALA A 270 22.52 17.84 -14.04
CA ALA A 270 23.05 18.20 -12.73
C ALA A 270 22.72 17.13 -11.68
N TRP A 271 21.48 16.65 -11.66
CA TRP A 271 21.05 15.58 -10.77
C TRP A 271 21.79 14.26 -11.06
N MET A 272 21.96 13.89 -12.33
CA MET A 272 22.71 12.69 -12.70
C MET A 272 24.19 12.80 -12.32
N SER A 273 24.78 13.99 -12.45
CA SER A 273 26.15 14.29 -12.02
C SER A 273 26.32 14.15 -10.51
N ALA A 274 25.40 14.70 -9.71
CA ALA A 274 25.44 14.60 -8.25
C ALA A 274 25.38 13.13 -7.76
N HIS A 275 24.76 12.24 -8.54
CA HIS A 275 24.71 10.81 -8.27
C HIS A 275 25.80 9.99 -8.98
N MET A 276 26.69 10.63 -9.74
CA MET A 276 27.73 9.98 -10.55
C MET A 276 27.15 8.90 -11.49
N CYS A 277 26.02 9.21 -12.13
CA CYS A 277 25.27 8.27 -12.98
C CYS A 277 25.03 8.80 -14.41
N LEU A 278 25.85 9.76 -14.83
CA LEU A 278 25.86 10.28 -16.20
C LEU A 278 26.07 9.12 -17.20
N PRO A 279 25.36 9.12 -18.36
CA PRO A 279 25.65 8.16 -19.41
C PRO A 279 27.05 8.45 -19.95
N THR A 280 28.02 7.60 -19.66
CA THR A 280 29.27 7.53 -20.43
C THR A 280 28.92 6.90 -21.78
N ARG A 281 29.24 7.60 -22.87
CA ARG A 281 29.17 7.01 -24.21
C ARG A 281 30.20 5.91 -24.35
#